data_AF-A0A6P6USF4-F1
#
_entry.id   AF-A0A6P6USF4-F1
#
_cell.length_a   1.000
_cell.length_b   1.000
_cell.length_c   1.000
_cell.angle_alpha   90.00
_cell.angle_beta   90.00
_cell.angle_gamma   90.00
#
_symmetry.space_group_name_H-M   'P 1'
#
loop_
_entity.id
_entity.type
_entity.pdbx_description
1 polymer ?
#
loop_
_entity_poly.entity_id
_entity_poly.type
_entity_poly.pdbx_seq_one_letter_code
_entity_poly.pdbx_strand_id
1 'polypeptide(L)'
;MTLVPLTPQQVHENQLRLQQEHEREVAKRSPNSQAIIRAPTERTSNPGTSGRLDKRPNLLAKNREICKLLLSKQVVYILYCKEVILLSHEALNDLPPEISSLLQEFEDVLPDEIPSSLPPLRGIEHQIDFIPGTSLPNRPAYKMGPEETKEIQRQVDELLERG
;
A
#
# COMPACT_ATOMS: atom_id res chain seq x y z
N MET A 1 -24.02 -2.01 8.57
CA MET A 1 -23.18 -3.22 8.73
C MET A 1 -21.87 -2.76 9.34
N THR A 2 -21.69 -2.85 10.66
CA THR A 2 -20.46 -2.39 11.31
C THR A 2 -19.46 -3.54 11.27
N LEU A 3 -18.38 -3.40 10.51
CA LEU A 3 -17.33 -4.40 10.45
C LEU A 3 -16.58 -4.40 11.78
N VAL A 4 -16.61 -5.54 12.49
CA VAL A 4 -15.86 -5.73 13.73
C VAL A 4 -14.44 -6.18 13.38
N PRO A 5 -13.39 -5.56 13.96
CA PRO A 5 -12.01 -5.95 13.69
C PRO A 5 -11.74 -7.38 14.14
N LEU A 6 -10.94 -8.10 13.35
CA LEU A 6 -10.51 -9.47 13.65
C LEU A 6 -9.61 -9.48 14.90
N THR A 7 -9.72 -10.54 15.69
CA THR A 7 -8.80 -10.80 16.81
C THR A 7 -7.43 -11.26 16.29
N PRO A 8 -6.34 -11.11 17.07
CA PRO A 8 -5.00 -11.51 16.63
C PRO A 8 -4.89 -13.01 16.27
N GLN A 9 -5.61 -13.87 16.99
CA GLN A 9 -5.70 -15.30 16.69
C GLN A 9 -6.35 -15.54 15.32
N GLN A 10 -7.44 -14.85 15.01
CA GLN A 10 -8.12 -14.97 13.72
C GLN A 10 -7.28 -14.43 12.55
N VAL A 11 -6.44 -13.41 12.79
CA VAL A 11 -5.50 -12.92 11.77
C VAL A 11 -4.41 -13.98 11.50
N HIS A 12 -3.85 -14.57 12.55
CA HIS A 12 -2.84 -15.62 12.44
C HIS A 12 -3.38 -16.86 11.70
N GLU A 13 -4.59 -17.31 12.04
CA GLU A 13 -5.27 -18.42 11.35
C GLU A 13 -5.54 -18.12 9.87
N ASN A 14 -6.01 -16.91 9.55
CA ASN A 14 -6.20 -16.49 8.16
C ASN A 14 -4.89 -16.48 7.37
N GLN A 15 -3.78 -16.06 8.00
CA GLN A 15 -2.47 -16.04 7.37
C GLN A 15 -1.97 -17.45 7.07
N LEU A 16 -2.10 -18.39 8.02
CA LEU A 16 -1.81 -19.81 7.82
C LEU A 16 -2.67 -20.43 6.73
N ARG A 17 -3.96 -20.08 6.69
CA ARG A 17 -4.90 -20.57 5.68
C ARG A 17 -4.54 -20.11 4.28
N LEU A 18 -4.23 -18.82 4.10
CA LEU A 18 -3.76 -18.25 2.84
C LEU A 18 -2.47 -18.93 2.36
N GLN A 19 -1.57 -19.24 3.29
CA GLN A 19 -0.31 -19.92 2.98
C GLN A 19 -0.53 -21.37 2.53
N GLN A 20 -1.39 -22.13 3.22
CA GLN A 20 -1.79 -23.47 2.78
C GLN A 20 -2.50 -23.48 1.44
N GLU A 21 -3.38 -22.51 1.17
CA GLU A 21 -4.07 -22.40 -0.12
C GLU A 21 -3.08 -22.12 -1.26
N HIS A 22 -2.09 -21.26 -1.04
CA HIS A 22 -1.02 -21.01 -2.00
C HIS A 22 -0.20 -22.28 -2.28
N GLU A 23 0.19 -23.02 -1.24
CA GLU A 23 0.93 -24.29 -1.38
C GLU A 23 0.12 -25.35 -2.15
N ARG A 24 -1.19 -25.46 -1.87
CA ARG A 24 -2.11 -26.37 -2.58
C ARG A 24 -2.26 -26.00 -4.06
N GLU A 25 -2.30 -24.73 -4.39
CA GLU A 25 -2.39 -24.26 -5.79
C GLU A 25 -1.09 -24.50 -6.56
N VAL A 26 0.06 -24.37 -5.90
CA VAL A 26 1.37 -24.70 -6.50
C VAL A 26 1.48 -26.21 -6.77
N ALA A 27 0.97 -27.07 -5.87
CA ALA A 27 1.01 -28.52 -6.03
C ALA A 27 0.13 -29.07 -7.18
N LYS A 28 -0.89 -28.34 -7.64
CA LYS A 28 -1.81 -28.77 -8.71
C LYS A 28 -1.29 -28.54 -10.14
N ARG A 29 -0.15 -27.86 -10.33
CA ARG A 29 0.40 -27.60 -11.68
C ARG A 29 1.19 -28.80 -12.20
N SER A 30 0.55 -29.62 -13.04
CA SER A 30 1.13 -30.79 -13.70
C SER A 30 2.12 -30.43 -14.84
N PRO A 31 3.22 -31.19 -15.05
CA PRO A 31 4.31 -30.85 -15.97
C PRO A 31 4.20 -31.53 -17.35
N ASN A 32 3.17 -31.26 -18.16
CA ASN A 32 3.13 -31.86 -19.51
C ASN A 32 2.40 -31.02 -20.58
N SER A 33 3.17 -30.24 -21.33
CA SER A 33 3.20 -30.32 -22.81
C SER A 33 4.31 -29.42 -23.34
N GLN A 34 5.33 -30.09 -23.88
CA GLN A 34 6.36 -29.54 -24.75
C GLN A 34 5.68 -28.88 -25.96
N ALA A 35 6.20 -27.78 -26.50
CA ALA A 35 7.09 -27.89 -27.65
C ALA A 35 7.64 -26.53 -28.11
N ILE A 36 8.99 -26.49 -28.26
CA ILE A 36 9.71 -25.97 -29.45
C ILE A 36 9.80 -24.41 -29.49
N ILE A 37 10.93 -23.72 -29.29
CA ILE A 37 12.36 -23.98 -29.58
C ILE A 37 13.26 -23.31 -28.53
N ARG A 38 14.25 -24.04 -28.03
CA ARG A 38 15.45 -23.56 -27.30
C ARG A 38 16.52 -23.19 -28.35
N ALA A 39 17.31 -22.14 -28.21
CA ALA A 39 18.58 -22.08 -27.46
C ALA A 39 19.39 -20.81 -27.90
N PRO A 40 20.62 -20.51 -27.39
CA PRO A 40 21.14 -20.46 -26.01
C PRO A 40 21.96 -19.14 -25.69
N THR A 41 21.89 -18.57 -24.47
CA THR A 41 22.89 -18.59 -23.34
C THR A 41 24.11 -17.65 -23.54
N GLU A 42 24.43 -16.67 -22.68
CA GLU A 42 25.05 -16.79 -21.33
C GLU A 42 24.67 -15.62 -20.39
N ARG A 43 23.95 -15.88 -19.27
CA ARG A 43 24.43 -15.99 -17.87
C ARG A 43 25.04 -14.72 -17.23
N THR A 44 24.27 -14.08 -16.35
CA THR A 44 24.63 -13.92 -14.93
C THR A 44 23.35 -13.79 -14.10
N SER A 45 23.41 -14.37 -12.91
CA SER A 45 22.35 -14.83 -12.01
C SER A 45 21.69 -13.73 -11.16
N ASN A 46 20.36 -13.79 -10.97
CA ASN A 46 19.70 -14.02 -9.67
C ASN A 46 18.15 -13.99 -9.76
N PRO A 47 17.43 -14.69 -8.86
CA PRO A 47 16.19 -15.42 -9.20
C PRO A 47 14.91 -14.88 -8.56
N GLY A 48 13.76 -15.19 -9.18
CA GLY A 48 12.48 -15.31 -8.49
C GLY A 48 11.31 -14.45 -8.99
N THR A 49 10.80 -14.72 -10.19
CA THR A 49 9.40 -14.41 -10.52
C THR A 49 8.71 -15.68 -10.94
N SER A 50 7.60 -16.06 -10.29
CA SER A 50 6.45 -16.65 -10.97
C SER A 50 5.31 -16.90 -9.97
N GLY A 51 4.36 -15.97 -9.92
CA GLY A 51 3.04 -16.17 -9.34
C GLY A 51 2.01 -15.60 -10.30
N ARG A 52 1.36 -16.47 -11.09
CA ARG A 52 0.18 -16.16 -11.91
C ARG A 52 -0.97 -15.79 -10.96
N LEU A 53 -1.01 -14.53 -10.57
CA LEU A 53 -2.21 -13.90 -10.06
C LEU A 53 -3.20 -13.85 -11.23
N ASP A 54 -4.44 -14.29 -11.03
CA ASP A 54 -5.57 -13.79 -11.81
C ASP A 54 -5.66 -12.29 -11.50
N LYS A 55 -4.80 -11.52 -12.17
CA LYS A 55 -4.68 -10.10 -12.00
C LYS A 55 -6.03 -9.55 -12.44
N ARG A 56 -6.72 -8.85 -11.54
CA ARG A 56 -7.75 -7.88 -11.92
C ARG A 56 -7.26 -7.19 -13.19
N PRO A 57 -8.08 -7.05 -14.24
CA PRO A 57 -7.61 -6.42 -15.47
C PRO A 57 -7.06 -5.05 -15.07
N ASN A 58 -5.76 -4.88 -15.25
CA ASN A 58 -5.11 -3.62 -14.95
C ASN A 58 -5.69 -2.61 -15.93
N LEU A 59 -6.51 -1.68 -15.42
CA LEU A 59 -7.12 -0.62 -16.22
C LEU A 59 -6.07 0.39 -16.75
N LEU A 60 -4.81 0.19 -16.39
CA LEU A 60 -3.67 0.94 -16.90
C LEU A 60 -3.21 0.35 -18.24
N ALA A 61 -3.44 1.09 -19.32
CA ALA A 61 -2.99 0.73 -20.66
C ALA A 61 -1.62 1.33 -20.97
N LYS A 62 -0.72 0.54 -21.57
CA LYS A 62 0.55 1.06 -22.11
C LYS A 62 0.34 1.68 -23.49
N ASN A 63 1.17 2.64 -23.88
CA ASN A 63 1.14 3.25 -25.23
C ASN A 63 1.09 2.21 -26.36
N ARG A 64 1.87 1.13 -26.27
CA ARG A 64 1.86 0.03 -27.26
C ARG A 64 0.51 -0.67 -27.37
N GLU A 65 -0.21 -0.83 -26.28
CA GLU A 65 -1.53 -1.48 -26.24
C GLU A 65 -2.58 -0.55 -26.84
N ILE A 66 -2.55 0.74 -26.49
CA ILE A 66 -3.43 1.77 -27.06
C ILE A 66 -3.22 1.85 -28.57
N CYS A 67 -1.97 1.92 -29.06
CA CYS A 67 -1.68 1.96 -30.49
C CYS A 67 -2.22 0.73 -31.24
N LYS A 68 -2.10 -0.47 -30.66
CA LYS A 68 -2.67 -1.69 -31.26
C LYS A 68 -4.19 -1.66 -31.34
N LEU A 69 -4.85 -1.19 -30.28
CA LEU A 69 -6.31 -1.09 -30.23
C LEU A 69 -6.84 -0.05 -31.23
N LEU A 70 -6.16 1.09 -31.36
CA LEU A 70 -6.49 2.12 -32.35
C LEU A 70 -6.31 1.62 -33.79
N LEU A 71 -5.23 0.88 -34.07
CA LEU A 71 -5.01 0.25 -35.39
C LEU A 71 -6.08 -0.80 -35.72
N SER A 72 -6.61 -1.48 -34.71
CA SER A 72 -7.70 -2.45 -34.86
C SER A 72 -9.08 -1.81 -35.06
N LYS A 73 -9.17 -0.47 -35.16
CA LYS A 73 -10.41 0.31 -35.32
C LYS A 73 -11.45 0.08 -34.20
N GLN A 74 -11.01 -0.38 -33.04
CA GLN A 74 -11.88 -0.51 -31.88
C GLN A 74 -12.05 0.86 -31.19
N VAL A 75 -13.25 1.16 -30.72
CA VAL A 75 -13.48 2.35 -29.89
C VAL A 75 -12.86 2.10 -28.53
N VAL A 76 -11.91 2.94 -28.13
CA VAL A 76 -11.25 2.89 -26.83
C VAL A 76 -11.61 4.14 -26.05
N TYR A 77 -12.11 3.97 -24.83
CA TYR A 77 -12.31 5.08 -23.88
C TYR A 77 -11.09 5.15 -22.96
N ILE A 78 -10.40 6.30 -22.98
CA ILE A 78 -9.20 6.54 -22.19
C ILE A 78 -9.55 7.55 -21.10
N LEU A 79 -9.37 7.17 -19.83
CA LEU A 79 -9.34 8.12 -18.73
C LEU A 79 -7.94 8.73 -18.67
N TYR A 80 -7.83 10.00 -19.07
CA TYR A 80 -6.57 10.74 -19.08
C TYR A 80 -6.64 11.83 -18.02
N CYS A 81 -5.75 11.76 -17.03
CA CYS A 81 -5.57 12.83 -16.05
C CYS A 81 -4.68 13.89 -16.68
N LYS A 82 -5.29 15.03 -17.05
CA LYS A 82 -4.60 16.15 -17.70
C LYS A 82 -3.61 16.85 -16.79
N GLU A 83 -3.98 17.02 -15.53
CA GLU A 83 -3.21 17.70 -14.51
C GLU A 83 -3.31 16.91 -13.21
N VAL A 84 -2.19 16.80 -12.48
CA VAL A 84 -2.26 16.50 -11.06
C VAL A 84 -2.83 17.76 -10.45
N ILE A 85 -4.11 17.76 -10.10
CA ILE A 85 -4.67 18.86 -9.33
C ILE A 85 -3.92 18.80 -8.00
N LEU A 86 -2.91 19.65 -7.82
CA LEU A 86 -2.54 20.08 -6.47
C LEU A 86 -3.83 20.71 -5.96
N LEU A 87 -4.52 20.03 -5.06
CA LEU A 87 -5.77 20.51 -4.47
C LEU A 87 -5.46 21.78 -3.68
N SER A 88 -5.34 22.92 -4.36
CA SER A 88 -5.48 24.21 -3.73
C SER A 88 -6.97 24.41 -3.47
N HIS A 89 -7.31 25.04 -2.36
CA HIS A 89 -8.69 25.32 -1.95
C HIS A 89 -9.51 26.06 -3.03
N GLU A 90 -8.84 26.70 -3.98
CA GLU A 90 -9.42 27.39 -5.14
C GLU A 90 -9.88 26.43 -6.25
N ALA A 91 -9.14 25.34 -6.51
CA ALA A 91 -9.45 24.36 -7.56
C ALA A 91 -10.59 23.40 -7.20
N LEU A 92 -11.02 23.37 -5.93
CA LEU A 92 -12.14 22.57 -5.45
C LEU A 92 -13.51 23.14 -5.88
N ASN A 93 -13.57 24.43 -6.25
CA ASN A 93 -14.84 25.10 -6.57
C ASN A 93 -15.38 24.76 -7.97
N ASP A 94 -14.53 24.27 -8.88
CA ASP A 94 -14.91 23.88 -10.25
C ASP A 94 -15.05 22.36 -10.43
N LEU A 95 -15.13 21.61 -9.33
CA LEU A 95 -15.31 20.16 -9.39
C LEU A 95 -16.77 19.80 -9.71
N PRO A 96 -17.01 18.76 -10.53
CA PRO A 96 -18.34 18.18 -10.71
C PRO A 96 -18.99 17.84 -9.36
N PRO A 97 -20.32 18.01 -9.23
CA PRO A 97 -21.04 17.74 -7.97
C PRO A 97 -20.79 16.34 -7.40
N GLU A 98 -20.59 15.34 -8.27
CA GLU A 98 -20.31 13.97 -7.89
C GLU A 98 -18.95 13.82 -7.19
N ILE A 99 -17.93 14.57 -7.63
CA ILE A 99 -16.59 14.54 -7.02
C ILE A 99 -16.60 15.35 -5.73
N SER A 100 -17.27 16.50 -5.71
CA SER A 100 -17.42 17.31 -4.49
C SER A 100 -18.14 16.51 -3.39
N SER A 101 -19.24 15.82 -3.73
CA SER A 101 -19.97 14.96 -2.79
C SER A 101 -19.09 13.83 -2.25
N LEU A 102 -18.25 13.22 -3.09
CA LEU A 102 -17.32 12.18 -2.68
C LEU A 102 -16.23 12.73 -1.75
N LEU A 103 -15.64 13.89 -2.05
CA LEU A 103 -14.63 14.50 -1.18
C LEU A 103 -15.22 14.86 0.18
N GLN A 104 -16.47 15.35 0.21
CA GLN A 104 -17.18 15.64 1.45
C GLN A 104 -17.51 14.37 2.24
N GLU A 105 -17.82 13.25 1.58
CA GLU A 105 -18.08 11.96 2.25
C GLU A 105 -16.83 11.41 2.96
N PHE A 106 -15.63 11.69 2.44
CA PHE A 106 -14.34 11.16 2.94
C PHE A 106 -13.43 12.24 3.55
N GLU A 107 -13.99 13.38 3.95
CA GLU A 107 -13.26 14.50 4.55
C GLU A 107 -12.51 14.08 5.83
N ASP A 108 -13.06 13.12 6.57
CA ASP A 108 -12.48 12.58 7.82
C ASP A 108 -11.25 11.67 7.59
N VAL A 109 -11.10 11.10 6.39
CA VAL A 109 -9.99 10.19 6.06
C VAL A 109 -8.73 10.95 5.61
N LEU A 110 -8.89 12.18 5.14
CA LEU A 110 -7.81 13.02 4.59
C LEU A 110 -7.71 14.38 5.29
N PRO A 111 -7.55 14.43 6.63
CA PRO A 111 -7.39 15.70 7.32
C PRO A 111 -6.03 16.33 7.00
N ASP A 112 -5.99 17.66 6.94
CA ASP A 112 -4.75 18.42 6.71
C ASP A 112 -3.74 18.26 7.86
N GLU A 113 -4.25 18.06 9.08
CA GLU A 113 -3.48 17.83 10.30
C GLU A 113 -3.90 16.54 10.98
N ILE A 114 -2.96 15.90 11.69
CA ILE A 114 -3.26 14.68 12.45
C ILE A 114 -4.24 15.06 13.58
N PRO A 115 -5.42 14.43 13.66
CA PRO A 115 -6.39 14.73 14.69
C PRO A 115 -5.79 14.46 16.08
N SER A 116 -6.08 15.30 17.05
CA SER A 116 -5.65 15.14 18.46
C SER A 116 -6.38 14.01 19.20
N SER A 117 -7.17 13.21 18.48
CA SER A 117 -7.85 12.05 19.05
C SER A 117 -7.00 10.80 18.85
N LEU A 118 -6.89 10.01 19.91
CA LEU A 118 -6.33 8.67 19.81
C LEU A 118 -7.13 7.86 18.78
N PRO A 119 -6.46 7.10 17.90
CA PRO A 119 -7.14 6.18 17.01
C PRO A 119 -8.05 5.26 17.82
N PRO A 120 -9.24 4.91 17.31
CA PRO A 120 -10.12 3.98 18.00
C PRO A 120 -9.36 2.69 18.31
N LEU A 121 -9.62 2.11 19.50
CA LEU A 121 -9.01 0.85 19.92
C LEU A 121 -9.26 -0.21 18.84
N ARG A 122 -8.19 -0.58 18.14
CA ARG A 122 -8.20 -1.68 17.18
C ARG A 122 -7.96 -2.97 17.96
N GLY A 123 -8.64 -4.05 17.61
CA GLY A 123 -8.45 -5.37 18.24
C GLY A 123 -7.08 -6.01 17.98
N ILE A 124 -6.15 -5.29 17.36
CA ILE A 124 -4.81 -5.75 17.00
C ILE A 124 -3.83 -4.65 17.43
N GLU A 125 -2.94 -5.00 18.35
CA GLU A 125 -1.88 -4.13 18.84
C GLU A 125 -0.55 -4.50 18.18
N HIS A 126 0.35 -3.51 18.05
CA HIS A 126 1.69 -3.77 17.57
C HIS A 126 2.52 -4.41 18.69
N GLN A 127 2.94 -5.67 18.50
CA GLN A 127 3.82 -6.38 19.41
C GLN A 127 5.26 -6.31 18.92
N ILE A 128 6.18 -5.94 19.80
CA ILE A 128 7.62 -6.00 19.56
C ILE A 128 8.16 -7.25 20.24
N ASP A 129 8.48 -8.27 19.44
CA ASP A 129 9.07 -9.50 19.94
C ASP A 129 10.57 -9.33 20.19
N PHE A 130 11.01 -9.66 21.40
CA PHE A 130 12.43 -9.68 21.75
C PHE A 130 13.02 -11.07 21.57
N ILE A 131 14.25 -11.14 21.11
CA ILE A 131 15.02 -12.39 21.12
C ILE A 131 15.42 -12.68 22.58
N PRO A 132 15.17 -13.87 23.14
CA PRO A 132 15.55 -14.19 24.51
C PRO A 132 17.04 -13.90 24.76
N GLY A 133 17.33 -13.15 25.83
CA GLY A 133 18.70 -12.75 26.18
C GLY A 133 19.18 -11.42 25.59
N THR A 134 18.37 -10.72 24.78
CA THR A 134 18.72 -9.36 24.32
C THR A 134 18.45 -8.31 25.41
N SER A 135 19.42 -7.44 25.64
CA SER A 135 19.24 -6.23 26.46
C SER A 135 18.69 -5.08 25.62
N LEU A 136 17.79 -4.28 26.20
CA LEU A 136 17.32 -3.04 25.56
C LEU A 136 18.47 -2.03 25.39
N PRO A 137 18.55 -1.32 24.26
CA PRO A 137 19.56 -0.29 24.09
C PRO A 137 19.26 0.90 25.01
N ASN A 138 20.17 1.18 25.94
CA ASN A 138 20.16 2.38 26.76
C ASN A 138 21.41 3.21 26.43
N ARG A 139 21.27 4.20 25.55
CA ARG A 139 22.35 5.11 25.15
C ARG A 139 22.04 6.52 25.63
N PRO A 140 23.05 7.30 26.05
CA PRO A 140 22.84 8.70 26.36
C PRO A 140 22.34 9.44 25.12
N ALA A 141 21.55 10.49 25.33
CA ALA A 141 21.10 11.36 24.25
C ALA A 141 22.31 11.96 23.51
N TYR A 142 22.17 12.12 22.19
CA TYR A 142 23.16 12.81 21.38
C TYR A 142 23.24 14.28 21.78
N LYS A 143 24.46 14.85 21.70
CA LYS A 143 24.65 16.29 21.89
C LYS A 143 24.14 17.01 20.65
N MET A 144 23.38 18.07 20.89
CA MET A 144 22.71 18.85 19.86
C MET A 144 22.81 20.34 20.19
N GLY A 145 22.65 21.18 19.16
CA GLY A 145 22.71 22.62 19.28
C GLY A 145 21.49 23.22 20.00
N PRO A 146 21.56 24.50 20.40
CA PRO A 146 20.46 25.17 21.09
C PRO A 146 19.19 25.29 20.22
N GLU A 147 19.33 25.57 18.92
CA GLU A 147 18.17 25.70 18.02
C GLU A 147 17.52 24.34 17.73
N GLU A 148 18.33 23.29 17.53
CA GLU A 148 17.83 21.93 17.35
C GLU A 148 17.06 21.47 18.59
N THR A 149 17.55 21.79 19.79
CA THR A 149 16.91 21.36 21.05
C THR A 149 15.56 22.03 21.24
N LYS A 150 15.43 23.31 20.86
CA LYS A 150 14.15 24.03 20.89
C LYS A 150 13.14 23.42 19.93
N GLU A 151 13.54 23.07 18.71
CA GLU A 151 12.62 22.48 17.74
C GLU A 151 12.19 21.07 18.14
N ILE A 152 13.11 20.24 18.65
CA ILE A 152 12.74 18.92 19.19
C ILE A 152 11.77 19.08 20.36
N GLN A 153 12.04 20.00 21.28
CA GLN A 153 11.14 20.24 22.42
C GLN A 153 9.76 20.68 21.96
N ARG A 154 9.67 21.61 20.99
CA ARG A 154 8.40 22.07 20.40
C ARG A 154 7.59 20.91 19.84
N GLN A 155 8.22 20.01 19.08
CA GLN A 155 7.55 18.85 18.49
C GLN A 155 7.15 17.81 19.55
N VAL A 156 7.99 17.59 20.57
CA VAL A 156 7.66 16.68 21.67
C VAL A 156 6.44 17.19 22.45
N ASP A 157 6.39 18.49 22.75
CA ASP A 157 5.26 19.10 23.44
C ASP A 157 3.97 18.98 22.59
N GLU A 158 4.05 19.26 21.29
CA GLU A 158 2.94 19.09 20.34
C GLU A 158 2.42 17.64 20.29
N LEU A 159 3.32 16.65 20.34
CA LEU A 159 2.94 15.24 20.39
C LEU A 159 2.30 14.86 21.72
N LEU A 160 2.84 15.35 22.85
CA LEU A 160 2.28 15.08 24.18
C LEU A 160 0.88 15.68 24.36
N GLU A 161 0.60 16.83 23.74
CA GLU A 161 -0.74 17.42 23.73
C GLU A 161 -1.75 16.60 22.93
N ARG A 162 -1.30 15.90 21.87
CA ARG A 162 -2.14 15.05 21.01
C ARG A 162 -2.38 13.64 21.56
N GLY A 163 -1.51 13.17 22.47
CA GLY A 163 -1.61 11.85 23.10
C GLY A 163 -1.15 10.70 22.22
#